data_AF-A0A8J3E892-F1
#
_entry.id   AF-A0A8J3E892-F1
#
_cell.length_a   1.000
_cell.length_b   1.000
_cell.length_c   1.000
_cell.angle_alpha   90.00
_cell.angle_beta   90.00
_cell.angle_gamma   90.00
#
_symmetry.space_group_name_H-M   'P 1'
#
loop_
_entity.id
_entity.type
_entity.pdbx_description
1 polymer ?
#
loop_
_entity_poly.entity_id
_entity_poly.type
_entity_poly.pdbx_seq_one_letter_code
_entity_poly.pdbx_strand_id
1 'polypeptide(L)'
;MRRLTVQKCWRGVICLIISSLISSINANENFYIVLENRCQADISINIKQHADHVSKYKRYTVGTLSSKTIGMFEAEPYHLWIRIHKHWRQLHLQPHHRYIGADWLSVIGVALQPKSYVSWHWWNPFPSFTLLFCPEAIDLDNNKLFDSVDKVLFLGDSLSDKGTLHKFTLGSLPKSPPYYNGAFSNGRPWTVRLAEDLQMHDIAAENYAVGGASARWHLWHGLPYSFDFEIDTYLFNNEPSIRNRHIAFVLVGANDYPMQQYTDKQIKEITIETINIINAGLDRLLRAGVTRFVILGLPDLGLTPKARQLHITQSMSAVTKEHNRQLVSMIERYRAQHATSDYQFHHIDIFDMLSELVSDQSQINARYGLAIENLMEPCWNGNYSTYSTESVINGGVTVATTEICAYPEHHLFWDEMHPTQTAHDLLYRYIREKLGIKAHTTRDEIEVC
;
A
#
# COMPACT_ATOMS: atom_id res chain seq x y z
N MET A 1 22.80 -52.46 7.45
CA MET A 1 23.73 -51.74 6.53
C MET A 1 22.90 -51.09 5.43
N ARG A 2 23.01 -49.76 5.30
CA ARG A 2 22.73 -48.88 4.12
C ARG A 2 21.31 -48.90 3.51
N ARG A 3 20.50 -47.84 3.69
CA ARG A 3 20.39 -46.54 2.96
C ARG A 3 19.57 -46.62 1.66
N LEU A 4 18.44 -45.90 1.64
CA LEU A 4 17.82 -45.20 0.49
C LEU A 4 16.62 -44.37 1.03
N THR A 5 16.83 -43.17 1.59
CA THR A 5 16.53 -41.86 0.96
C THR A 5 15.41 -41.86 -0.08
N VAL A 6 14.23 -41.32 0.29
CA VAL A 6 13.22 -40.83 -0.67
C VAL A 6 12.98 -39.35 -0.39
N GLN A 7 13.76 -38.53 -1.08
CA GLN A 7 13.58 -37.11 -1.25
C GLN A 7 12.96 -36.95 -2.65
N LYS A 8 11.65 -36.69 -2.74
CA LYS A 8 10.91 -36.11 -3.90
C LYS A 8 9.42 -36.40 -3.76
N CYS A 9 8.65 -35.42 -3.28
CA CYS A 9 7.24 -35.24 -3.64
C CYS A 9 6.80 -33.79 -3.35
N TRP A 10 7.53 -32.82 -3.91
CA TRP A 10 7.19 -31.38 -3.86
C TRP A 10 7.37 -30.73 -5.24
N ARG A 11 7.14 -31.48 -6.32
CA ARG A 11 7.21 -30.99 -7.70
C ARG A 11 5.97 -31.29 -8.56
N GLY A 12 4.95 -31.95 -7.99
CA GLY A 12 3.76 -32.39 -8.75
C GLY A 12 2.69 -31.31 -8.95
N VAL A 13 2.56 -30.34 -8.03
CA VAL A 13 1.48 -29.33 -8.09
C VAL A 13 1.92 -28.07 -8.85
N ILE A 14 3.23 -27.82 -8.97
CA ILE A 14 3.76 -26.64 -9.66
C ILE A 14 3.74 -26.82 -11.19
N CYS A 15 3.87 -28.05 -11.72
CA CYS A 15 3.96 -28.26 -13.18
C CYS A 15 2.61 -28.26 -13.93
N LEU A 16 1.46 -28.38 -13.26
CA LEU A 16 0.15 -28.42 -13.94
C LEU A 16 -0.52 -27.05 -14.09
N ILE A 17 0.02 -26.01 -13.46
CA ILE A 17 -0.43 -24.62 -13.65
C ILE A 17 0.43 -23.90 -14.72
N ILE A 18 1.59 -24.46 -15.08
CA ILE A 18 2.55 -23.82 -16.00
C ILE A 18 2.22 -24.10 -17.48
N SER A 19 1.40 -25.11 -17.83
CA SER A 19 1.19 -25.50 -19.23
C SER A 19 -0.08 -24.93 -19.90
N SER A 20 -0.94 -24.19 -19.20
CA SER A 20 -2.22 -23.69 -19.76
C SER A 20 -2.40 -22.17 -19.75
N LEU A 21 -1.40 -21.39 -19.33
CA LEU A 21 -1.44 -19.92 -19.31
C LEU A 21 -0.21 -19.25 -19.95
N ILE A 22 0.47 -19.98 -20.84
CA ILE A 22 1.36 -19.36 -21.84
C ILE A 22 0.56 -19.26 -23.14
N SER A 23 -0.57 -18.56 -23.09
CA SER A 23 -0.94 -17.81 -24.29
C SER A 23 0.14 -16.74 -24.41
N SER A 24 0.90 -16.82 -25.49
CA SER A 24 1.82 -15.77 -25.92
C SER A 24 1.03 -14.47 -26.07
N ILE A 25 0.87 -13.73 -24.98
CA ILE A 25 0.68 -12.29 -25.08
C ILE A 25 2.00 -11.85 -25.69
N ASN A 26 1.98 -11.56 -27.00
CA ASN A 26 2.93 -10.62 -27.59
C ASN A 26 2.70 -9.32 -26.83
N ALA A 27 3.26 -9.22 -25.63
CA ALA A 27 3.21 -8.01 -24.85
C ALA A 27 4.19 -7.09 -25.55
N ASN A 28 3.67 -6.15 -26.34
CA ASN A 28 4.32 -4.85 -26.38
C ASN A 28 4.47 -4.47 -24.90
N GLU A 29 5.69 -4.54 -24.39
CA GLU A 29 5.96 -4.37 -22.97
C GLU A 29 5.59 -2.93 -22.62
N ASN A 30 4.42 -2.76 -22.03
CA ASN A 30 3.90 -1.46 -21.73
C ASN A 30 4.10 -1.15 -20.25
N PHE A 31 4.29 0.11 -19.92
CA PHE A 31 4.42 0.59 -18.54
C PHE A 31 3.48 1.76 -18.26
N TYR A 32 3.16 1.96 -16.98
CA TYR A 32 2.41 3.12 -16.52
C TYR A 32 3.34 4.15 -15.89
N ILE A 33 3.05 5.43 -16.13
CA ILE A 33 3.65 6.52 -15.39
C ILE A 33 2.63 7.04 -14.40
N VAL A 34 2.99 7.01 -13.13
CA VAL A 34 2.25 7.68 -12.06
C VAL A 34 2.98 8.97 -11.72
N LEU A 35 2.23 10.05 -11.64
CA LEU A 35 2.72 11.36 -11.23
C LEU A 35 2.19 11.65 -9.83
N GLU A 36 3.06 11.96 -8.88
CA GLU A 36 2.66 12.36 -7.54
C GLU A 36 3.21 13.74 -7.23
N ASN A 37 2.32 14.73 -7.18
CA ASN A 37 2.65 16.11 -6.90
C ASN A 37 2.45 16.42 -5.42
N ARG A 38 3.55 16.54 -4.66
CA ARG A 38 3.51 17.04 -3.28
C ARG A 38 3.87 18.53 -3.17
N CYS A 39 4.05 19.21 -4.29
CA CYS A 39 4.30 20.65 -4.30
C CYS A 39 3.00 21.42 -4.00
N GLN A 40 3.13 22.60 -3.40
CA GLN A 40 2.02 23.54 -3.17
C GLN A 40 1.65 24.35 -4.43
N ALA A 41 1.79 23.74 -5.60
CA ALA A 41 1.46 24.32 -6.89
C ALA A 41 1.26 23.22 -7.92
N ASP A 42 0.52 23.53 -8.97
CA ASP A 42 0.33 22.64 -10.10
C ASP A 42 1.64 22.36 -10.83
N ILE A 43 1.78 21.12 -11.31
CA ILE A 43 2.89 20.69 -12.14
C ILE A 43 2.40 20.46 -13.56
N SER A 44 3.12 21.02 -14.52
CA SER A 44 2.89 20.75 -15.94
C SER A 44 3.97 19.84 -16.49
N ILE A 45 3.58 18.76 -17.15
CA ILE A 45 4.50 17.82 -17.80
C ILE A 45 4.19 17.75 -19.28
N ASN A 46 5.21 17.93 -20.11
CA ASN A 46 5.16 17.63 -21.53
C ASN A 46 5.95 16.35 -21.78
N ILE A 47 5.30 15.33 -22.37
CA ILE A 47 5.93 14.04 -22.67
C ILE A 47 5.99 13.86 -24.18
N LYS A 48 7.12 13.39 -24.68
CA LYS A 48 7.36 13.12 -26.10
C LYS A 48 8.18 11.85 -26.27
N GLN A 49 7.77 10.98 -27.20
CA GLN A 49 8.56 9.82 -27.60
C GLN A 49 9.85 10.27 -28.30
N HIS A 50 10.97 9.60 -28.02
CA HIS A 50 12.28 9.98 -28.56
C HIS A 50 12.29 9.91 -30.10
N ALA A 51 11.65 8.91 -30.70
CA ALA A 51 11.60 8.69 -32.14
C ALA A 51 10.69 9.70 -32.91
N ASP A 52 9.86 10.47 -32.21
CA ASP A 52 8.93 11.40 -32.86
C ASP A 52 9.65 12.67 -33.34
N HIS A 53 9.88 12.80 -34.64
CA HIS A 53 10.45 14.02 -35.23
C HIS A 53 9.41 15.13 -35.47
N VAL A 54 8.10 14.79 -35.38
CA VAL A 54 6.99 15.72 -35.54
C VAL A 54 6.52 16.21 -34.17
N SER A 55 6.62 17.50 -33.92
CA SER A 55 6.61 18.18 -32.62
C SER A 55 5.24 18.23 -31.91
N LYS A 56 4.66 17.10 -31.50
CA LYS A 56 3.48 17.07 -30.61
C LYS A 56 3.81 16.39 -29.28
N TYR A 57 3.98 17.19 -28.24
CA TYR A 57 4.05 16.69 -26.87
C TYR A 57 2.62 16.40 -26.35
N LYS A 58 2.45 15.33 -25.58
CA LYS A 58 1.27 15.17 -24.72
C LYS A 58 1.49 16.00 -23.46
N ARG A 59 0.54 16.89 -23.14
CA ARG A 59 0.61 17.73 -21.94
C ARG A 59 -0.28 17.16 -20.85
N TYR A 60 0.27 17.09 -19.66
CA TYR A 60 -0.43 16.71 -18.43
C TYR A 60 -0.28 17.84 -17.41
N THR A 61 -1.35 18.12 -16.69
CA THR A 61 -1.32 18.94 -15.48
C THR A 61 -1.71 18.05 -14.31
N VAL A 62 -0.95 18.14 -13.24
CA VAL A 62 -1.22 17.50 -11.94
C VAL A 62 -1.44 18.61 -10.94
N GLY A 63 -2.61 18.60 -10.30
CA GLY A 63 -2.98 19.61 -9.30
C GLY A 63 -2.03 19.59 -8.10
N THR A 64 -2.01 20.68 -7.35
CA THR A 64 -1.32 20.74 -6.04
C THR A 64 -1.74 19.57 -5.14
N LEU A 65 -0.77 18.93 -4.49
CA LEU A 65 -1.01 17.88 -3.47
C LEU A 65 -1.90 16.72 -3.98
N SER A 66 -1.73 16.32 -5.23
CA SER A 66 -2.51 15.27 -5.87
C SER A 66 -1.66 14.29 -6.68
N SER A 67 -2.26 13.18 -7.09
CA SER A 67 -1.62 12.19 -7.96
C SER A 67 -2.43 11.94 -9.23
N LYS A 68 -1.73 11.50 -10.28
CA LYS A 68 -2.35 11.20 -11.58
C LYS A 68 -1.60 10.10 -12.31
N THR A 69 -2.31 9.02 -12.64
CA THR A 69 -1.83 8.01 -13.59
C THR A 69 -2.10 8.53 -15.00
N ILE A 70 -1.05 8.82 -15.76
CA ILE A 70 -1.17 9.54 -17.05
C ILE A 70 -1.29 8.63 -18.27
N GLY A 71 -1.37 7.32 -18.05
CA GLY A 71 -1.71 6.32 -19.05
C GLY A 71 -0.63 5.25 -19.26
N MET A 72 -0.92 4.35 -20.19
CA MET A 72 -0.04 3.27 -20.62
C MET A 72 0.89 3.77 -21.73
N PHE A 73 2.18 3.47 -21.61
CA PHE A 73 3.25 3.82 -22.54
C PHE A 73 3.91 2.55 -23.05
N GLU A 74 4.36 2.56 -24.31
CA GLU A 74 5.16 1.48 -24.88
C GLU A 74 6.58 1.54 -24.30
N ALA A 75 7.31 0.42 -24.23
CA ALA A 75 8.71 0.36 -23.80
C ALA A 75 9.70 1.03 -24.78
N GLU A 76 9.47 2.31 -25.06
CA GLU A 76 10.30 3.16 -25.92
C GLU A 76 10.93 4.31 -25.11
N PRO A 77 12.04 4.92 -25.57
CA PRO A 77 12.61 6.07 -24.87
C PRO A 77 11.70 7.31 -24.97
N TYR A 78 11.60 8.09 -23.89
CA TYR A 78 10.79 9.31 -23.82
C TYR A 78 11.55 10.49 -23.19
N HIS A 79 11.29 11.69 -23.70
CA HIS A 79 11.68 12.95 -23.08
C HIS A 79 10.52 13.56 -22.31
N LEU A 80 10.77 13.91 -21.06
CA LEU A 80 9.80 14.55 -20.18
C LEU A 80 10.34 15.93 -19.83
N TRP A 81 9.57 16.98 -20.12
CA TRP A 81 9.82 18.33 -19.62
C TRP A 81 8.81 18.63 -18.53
N ILE A 82 9.32 18.88 -17.33
CA ILE A 82 8.52 19.02 -16.12
C ILE A 82 8.71 20.45 -15.62
N ARG A 83 7.61 21.16 -15.44
CA ARG A 83 7.59 22.49 -14.86
C ARG A 83 7.04 22.41 -13.45
N ILE A 84 7.90 22.67 -12.49
CA ILE A 84 7.56 22.79 -11.06
C ILE A 84 7.65 24.27 -10.71
N HIS A 85 6.56 24.85 -10.21
CA HIS A 85 6.39 26.30 -10.04
C HIS A 85 6.77 27.11 -11.30
N LYS A 86 8.04 27.52 -11.42
CA LYS A 86 8.59 28.32 -12.53
C LYS A 86 9.85 27.73 -13.17
N HIS A 87 10.32 26.59 -12.70
CA HIS A 87 11.56 25.98 -13.18
C HIS A 87 11.26 24.75 -14.04
N TRP A 88 11.94 24.67 -15.19
CA TRP A 88 11.89 23.49 -16.05
C TRP A 88 12.99 22.51 -15.67
N ARG A 89 12.62 21.24 -15.61
CA ARG A 89 13.52 20.09 -15.52
C ARG A 89 13.27 19.21 -16.74
N GLN A 90 14.31 18.53 -17.21
CA GLN A 90 14.20 17.55 -18.29
C GLN A 90 14.63 16.17 -17.77
N LEU A 91 13.80 15.17 -17.98
CA LEU A 91 14.11 13.76 -17.71
C LEU A 91 14.18 12.98 -19.01
N HIS A 92 15.00 11.94 -19.03
CA HIS A 92 15.07 10.96 -20.11
C HIS A 92 14.68 9.59 -19.54
N LEU A 93 13.54 9.06 -19.99
CA LEU A 93 13.17 7.68 -19.72
C LEU A 93 13.80 6.81 -20.80
N GLN A 94 14.53 5.77 -20.39
CA GLN A 94 15.14 4.83 -21.30
C GLN A 94 14.87 3.38 -20.84
N PRO A 95 13.79 2.77 -21.33
CA PRO A 95 13.57 1.34 -21.18
C PRO A 95 14.77 0.56 -21.74
N HIS A 96 15.21 -0.51 -21.06
CA HIS A 96 16.33 -1.33 -21.53
C HIS A 96 16.17 -2.76 -21.04
N HIS A 97 16.29 -3.77 -21.91
CA HIS A 97 16.23 -5.16 -21.45
C HIS A 97 17.57 -5.56 -20.80
N ARG A 98 17.51 -6.27 -19.68
CA ARG A 98 18.69 -6.90 -19.08
C ARG A 98 18.39 -8.35 -18.75
N TYR A 99 19.17 -9.27 -19.32
CA TYR A 99 19.10 -10.68 -19.00
C TYR A 99 19.61 -10.94 -17.58
N ILE A 100 18.79 -11.51 -16.71
CA ILE A 100 19.18 -11.90 -15.34
C ILE A 100 18.86 -13.39 -15.16
N GLY A 101 19.82 -14.24 -15.50
CA GLY A 101 19.68 -15.69 -15.30
C GLY A 101 18.63 -16.32 -16.21
N ALA A 102 17.97 -17.39 -15.76
CA ALA A 102 17.08 -18.22 -16.60
C ALA A 102 15.74 -17.57 -16.98
N ASP A 103 15.43 -16.36 -16.48
CA ASP A 103 14.17 -15.66 -16.71
C ASP A 103 14.41 -14.38 -17.53
N TRP A 104 13.63 -14.20 -18.60
CA TRP A 104 13.53 -12.92 -19.30
C TRP A 104 12.70 -11.98 -18.44
N LEU A 105 13.36 -11.19 -17.60
CA LEU A 105 12.74 -10.09 -16.87
C LEU A 105 13.04 -8.78 -17.59
N SER A 106 11.98 -8.06 -17.92
CA SER A 106 12.06 -6.75 -18.55
C SER A 106 12.45 -5.70 -17.50
N VAL A 107 13.28 -4.74 -17.91
CA VAL A 107 13.89 -3.73 -17.03
C VAL A 107 13.62 -2.36 -17.65
N ILE A 108 13.26 -1.38 -16.83
CA ILE A 108 13.08 0.01 -17.25
C ILE A 108 14.03 0.79 -16.37
N GLY A 109 14.90 1.52 -17.05
CA GLY A 109 15.78 2.49 -16.42
C GLY A 109 15.19 3.86 -16.60
N VAL A 110 15.13 4.62 -15.51
CA VAL A 110 14.90 6.06 -15.60
C VAL A 110 16.24 6.74 -15.34
N ALA A 111 16.70 7.54 -16.29
CA ALA A 111 17.92 8.31 -16.18
C ALA A 111 17.60 9.80 -15.96
N LEU A 112 17.83 10.27 -14.75
CA LEU A 112 17.87 11.68 -14.41
C LEU A 112 19.22 12.23 -14.88
N GLN A 113 19.25 13.04 -15.94
CA GLN A 113 20.48 13.75 -16.30
C GLN A 113 20.69 14.95 -15.35
N PRO A 114 21.92 15.17 -14.82
CA PRO A 114 23.16 14.50 -15.20
C PRO A 114 23.62 13.35 -14.27
N LYS A 115 22.86 12.94 -13.23
CA LYS A 115 23.45 12.16 -12.12
C LYS A 115 22.62 11.07 -11.43
N SER A 116 21.50 10.60 -11.96
CA SER A 116 20.78 9.48 -11.29
C SER A 116 20.30 8.47 -12.32
N TYR A 117 20.96 7.32 -12.40
CA TYR A 117 20.42 6.16 -13.11
C TYR A 117 19.71 5.27 -12.10
N VAL A 118 18.41 5.10 -12.27
CA VAL A 118 17.61 4.22 -11.43
C VAL A 118 17.10 3.08 -12.30
N SER A 119 17.61 1.86 -12.07
CA SER A 119 17.16 0.64 -12.77
C SER A 119 16.34 -0.24 -11.85
N TRP A 120 15.17 -0.66 -12.30
CA TRP A 120 14.28 -1.54 -11.54
C TRP A 120 13.86 -2.75 -12.35
N HIS A 121 13.75 -3.89 -11.65
CA HIS A 121 13.25 -5.15 -12.18
C HIS A 121 11.80 -5.35 -11.74
N TRP A 122 10.94 -5.82 -12.65
CA TRP A 122 9.55 -6.13 -12.30
C TRP A 122 9.16 -7.53 -12.76
N TRP A 123 8.12 -8.06 -12.09
CA TRP A 123 7.43 -9.30 -12.47
C TRP A 123 5.98 -9.06 -12.93
N ASN A 124 5.50 -7.81 -12.86
CA ASN A 124 4.15 -7.42 -13.27
C ASN A 124 4.11 -7.29 -14.81
N PRO A 125 3.15 -7.89 -15.53
CA PRO A 125 3.00 -7.66 -16.97
C PRO A 125 2.88 -6.18 -17.36
N PHE A 126 2.49 -5.29 -16.44
CA PHE A 126 2.42 -3.84 -16.64
C PHE A 126 3.06 -3.06 -15.47
N PRO A 127 4.39 -2.86 -15.46
CA PRO A 127 5.04 -2.09 -14.39
C PRO A 127 4.55 -0.65 -14.33
N SER A 128 4.46 -0.09 -13.13
CA SER A 128 4.28 1.35 -12.91
C SER A 128 5.49 1.90 -12.18
N PHE A 129 6.01 3.05 -12.62
CA PHE A 129 6.94 3.86 -11.82
C PHE A 129 6.29 5.20 -11.47
N THR A 130 6.69 5.77 -10.35
CA THR A 130 6.17 7.04 -9.86
C THR A 130 7.21 8.14 -9.99
N LEU A 131 6.84 9.25 -10.63
CA LEU A 131 7.58 10.50 -10.52
C LEU A 131 7.02 11.27 -9.32
N LEU A 132 7.81 11.33 -8.25
CA LEU A 132 7.47 12.04 -7.02
C LEU A 132 8.05 13.46 -7.09
N PHE A 133 7.21 14.47 -6.94
CA PHE A 133 7.59 15.88 -6.97
C PHE A 133 7.50 16.51 -5.59
N CYS A 134 8.53 17.27 -5.21
CA CYS A 134 8.69 17.86 -3.88
C CYS A 134 8.58 16.81 -2.75
N PRO A 135 9.42 15.76 -2.76
CA PRO A 135 9.43 14.75 -1.70
C PRO A 135 9.60 15.40 -0.31
N GLU A 136 8.95 14.82 0.69
CA GLU A 136 9.12 15.25 2.07
C GLU A 136 10.18 14.36 2.71
N ALA A 137 11.17 14.95 3.38
CA ALA A 137 12.08 14.20 4.23
C ALA A 137 11.54 14.21 5.67
N ILE A 138 11.56 13.07 6.35
CA ILE A 138 11.19 13.00 7.77
C ILE A 138 12.41 13.12 8.68
N ASP A 139 12.23 13.67 9.88
CA ASP A 139 13.23 13.73 10.94
C ASP A 139 12.93 12.65 12.00
N LEU A 140 13.87 11.71 12.16
CA LEU A 140 13.81 10.64 13.16
C LEU A 140 14.83 10.81 14.29
N ASP A 141 15.76 11.78 14.21
CA ASP A 141 16.94 11.86 15.09
C ASP A 141 16.57 12.07 16.57
N ASN A 142 15.40 12.64 16.84
CA ASN A 142 14.91 12.91 18.19
C ASN A 142 13.70 12.05 18.57
N ASN A 143 13.44 10.97 17.84
CA ASN A 143 12.29 10.11 18.07
C ASN A 143 12.67 8.84 18.84
N LYS A 144 12.32 8.79 20.12
CA LYS A 144 12.59 7.64 21.01
C LYS A 144 12.09 6.28 20.51
N LEU A 145 11.08 6.27 19.64
CA LEU A 145 10.60 5.04 19.04
C LEU A 145 11.63 4.46 18.05
N PHE A 146 12.35 5.33 17.33
CA PHE A 146 13.32 4.98 16.30
C PHE A 146 14.77 4.93 16.81
N ASP A 147 15.03 5.25 18.08
CA ASP A 147 16.35 5.12 18.70
C ASP A 147 16.91 3.71 18.55
N SER A 148 18.07 3.61 17.87
CA SER A 148 18.78 2.34 17.61
C SER A 148 17.94 1.29 16.87
N VAL A 149 17.01 1.74 16.03
CA VAL A 149 16.20 0.88 15.16
C VAL A 149 16.94 0.64 13.86
N ASP A 150 16.96 -0.61 13.40
CA ASP A 150 17.52 -1.01 12.11
C ASP A 150 16.46 -1.57 11.15
N LYS A 151 15.26 -1.91 11.68
CA LYS A 151 14.18 -2.45 10.87
C LYS A 151 12.79 -2.08 11.37
N VAL A 152 11.89 -1.80 10.44
CA VAL A 152 10.44 -1.75 10.66
C VAL A 152 9.79 -2.90 9.92
N LEU A 153 8.86 -3.59 10.58
CA LEU A 153 8.00 -4.58 9.94
C LEU A 153 6.55 -4.11 9.94
N PHE A 154 5.84 -4.38 8.84
CA PHE A 154 4.41 -4.11 8.70
C PHE A 154 3.65 -5.44 8.66
N LEU A 155 2.70 -5.59 9.58
CA LEU A 155 1.77 -6.71 9.68
C LEU A 155 0.36 -6.16 9.50
N GLY A 156 -0.46 -6.82 8.68
CA GLY A 156 -1.79 -6.32 8.40
C GLY A 156 -2.45 -6.87 7.15
N ASP A 157 -3.47 -6.17 6.68
CA ASP A 157 -4.30 -6.62 5.56
C ASP A 157 -4.14 -5.75 4.29
N SER A 158 -5.20 -5.65 3.49
CA SER A 158 -5.24 -4.89 2.25
C SER A 158 -4.94 -3.40 2.42
N LEU A 159 -5.16 -2.82 3.60
CA LEU A 159 -4.81 -1.41 3.88
C LEU A 159 -3.29 -1.20 3.99
N SER A 160 -2.53 -2.27 4.18
CA SER A 160 -1.08 -2.25 4.36
C SER A 160 -0.35 -3.00 3.26
N ASP A 161 -1.00 -3.89 2.52
CA ASP A 161 -0.43 -4.70 1.45
C ASP A 161 0.14 -3.84 0.29
N LYS A 162 1.42 -4.07 -0.02
CA LYS A 162 2.15 -3.42 -1.11
C LYS A 162 2.08 -4.16 -2.46
N GLY A 163 1.18 -5.13 -2.60
CA GLY A 163 1.07 -6.01 -3.77
C GLY A 163 1.62 -7.43 -3.55
N THR A 164 1.77 -7.84 -2.29
CA THR A 164 2.12 -9.20 -1.88
C THR A 164 1.09 -10.20 -2.36
N LEU A 165 -0.22 -9.96 -2.17
CA LEU A 165 -1.27 -10.84 -2.68
C LEU A 165 -1.25 -10.90 -4.21
N HIS A 166 -1.07 -9.75 -4.86
CA HIS A 166 -1.00 -9.67 -6.32
C HIS A 166 0.13 -10.52 -6.87
N LYS A 167 1.33 -10.42 -6.29
CA LYS A 167 2.46 -11.25 -6.67
C LYS A 167 2.16 -12.74 -6.46
N PHE A 168 1.60 -13.09 -5.31
CA PHE A 168 1.30 -14.48 -4.98
C PHE A 168 0.30 -15.11 -5.95
N THR A 169 -0.73 -14.35 -6.32
CA THR A 169 -1.80 -14.79 -7.20
C THR A 169 -1.46 -14.61 -8.69
N LEU A 170 -0.18 -14.42 -9.01
CA LEU A 170 0.33 -14.22 -10.38
C LEU A 170 -0.40 -13.10 -11.12
N GLY A 171 -0.70 -12.03 -10.40
CA GLY A 171 -1.35 -10.83 -10.89
C GLY A 171 -2.87 -10.92 -11.04
N SER A 172 -3.51 -11.93 -10.42
CA SER A 172 -4.98 -12.06 -10.47
C SER A 172 -5.73 -11.28 -9.39
N LEU A 173 -5.13 -11.04 -8.22
CA LEU A 173 -5.81 -10.38 -7.09
C LEU A 173 -4.91 -9.37 -6.34
N PRO A 174 -5.26 -8.08 -6.30
CA PRO A 174 -6.23 -7.43 -7.17
C PRO A 174 -5.69 -7.36 -8.60
N LYS A 175 -6.57 -7.30 -9.61
CA LYS A 175 -6.15 -7.00 -10.98
C LYS A 175 -5.56 -5.59 -11.07
N SER A 176 -4.33 -5.49 -11.56
CA SER A 176 -3.63 -4.22 -11.73
C SER A 176 -3.25 -4.05 -13.20
N PRO A 177 -3.57 -2.92 -13.85
CA PRO A 177 -4.48 -1.83 -13.44
C PRO A 177 -5.97 -2.27 -13.30
N PRO A 178 -6.88 -1.46 -12.69
CA PRO A 178 -6.70 -0.06 -12.29
C PRO A 178 -6.17 0.17 -10.87
N TYR A 179 -5.95 -0.91 -10.10
CA TYR A 179 -5.16 -0.85 -8.88
C TYR A 179 -3.68 -0.56 -9.16
N TYR A 180 -3.00 0.08 -8.22
CA TYR A 180 -1.59 0.46 -8.35
C TYR A 180 -0.65 -0.67 -7.90
N ASN A 181 0.08 -1.27 -8.84
CA ASN A 181 1.10 -2.30 -8.58
C ASN A 181 0.61 -3.44 -7.65
N GLY A 182 -0.69 -3.77 -7.73
CA GLY A 182 -1.30 -4.80 -6.89
C GLY A 182 -1.67 -4.38 -5.46
N ALA A 183 -1.44 -3.14 -5.06
CA ALA A 183 -2.00 -2.59 -3.82
C ALA A 183 -3.51 -2.38 -3.96
N PHE A 184 -4.27 -2.52 -2.88
CA PHE A 184 -5.71 -2.26 -2.88
C PHE A 184 -6.03 -0.75 -2.83
N SER A 185 -5.41 0.02 -3.73
CA SER A 185 -5.65 1.44 -3.91
C SER A 185 -5.26 1.85 -5.35
N ASN A 186 -5.53 3.10 -5.72
CA ASN A 186 -5.04 3.70 -6.97
C ASN A 186 -3.63 4.29 -6.87
N GLY A 187 -2.95 4.10 -5.74
CA GLY A 187 -1.57 4.56 -5.53
C GLY A 187 -0.86 3.82 -4.41
N ARG A 188 0.27 4.39 -3.97
CA ARG A 188 1.11 3.79 -2.93
C ARG A 188 0.36 3.73 -1.58
N PRO A 189 0.32 2.57 -0.91
CA PRO A 189 -0.22 2.49 0.45
C PRO A 189 0.70 3.20 1.44
N TRP A 190 0.16 3.56 2.61
CA TRP A 190 0.88 4.27 3.66
C TRP A 190 2.18 3.58 4.12
N THR A 191 2.22 2.25 4.06
CA THR A 191 3.39 1.43 4.41
C THR A 191 4.55 1.61 3.43
N VAL A 192 4.26 1.74 2.14
CA VAL A 192 5.28 2.00 1.10
C VAL A 192 5.89 3.37 1.31
N ARG A 193 5.06 4.39 1.60
CA ARG A 193 5.54 5.74 1.89
C ARG A 193 6.47 5.78 3.11
N LEU A 194 6.07 5.13 4.20
CA LEU A 194 6.91 5.08 5.39
C LEU A 194 8.20 4.29 5.13
N ALA A 195 8.14 3.20 4.36
CA ALA A 195 9.33 2.43 4.00
C ALA A 195 10.36 3.24 3.20
N GLU A 196 9.91 4.04 2.24
CA GLU A 196 10.77 4.94 1.45
C GLU A 196 11.48 5.96 2.35
N ASP A 197 10.76 6.55 3.30
CA ASP A 197 11.37 7.49 4.25
C ASP A 197 12.40 6.81 5.16
N LEU A 198 12.05 5.64 5.69
CA LEU A 198 12.94 4.87 6.56
C LEU A 198 14.24 4.48 5.86
N GLN A 199 14.18 4.22 4.56
CA GLN A 199 15.36 3.92 3.75
C GLN A 199 16.34 5.09 3.70
N MET A 200 15.86 6.35 3.73
CA MET A 200 16.74 7.53 3.80
C MET A 200 17.51 7.63 5.14
N HIS A 201 17.08 6.88 6.15
CA HIS A 201 17.68 6.81 7.48
C HIS A 201 18.41 5.48 7.72
N ASP A 202 18.70 4.72 6.66
CA ASP A 202 19.31 3.38 6.74
C ASP A 202 18.51 2.37 7.59
N ILE A 203 17.21 2.58 7.74
CA ILE A 203 16.29 1.66 8.43
C ILE A 203 15.61 0.77 7.39
N ALA A 204 15.82 -0.55 7.49
CA ALA A 204 15.17 -1.50 6.61
C ALA A 204 13.65 -1.55 6.86
N ALA A 205 12.86 -1.79 5.81
CA ALA A 205 11.41 -1.94 5.93
C ALA A 205 10.96 -3.27 5.29
N GLU A 206 10.29 -4.12 6.08
CA GLU A 206 9.75 -5.40 5.63
C GLU A 206 8.23 -5.42 5.78
N ASN A 207 7.52 -5.43 4.65
CA ASN A 207 6.07 -5.49 4.65
C ASN A 207 5.60 -6.93 4.42
N TYR A 208 5.00 -7.51 5.45
CA TYR A 208 4.42 -8.85 5.46
C TYR A 208 2.90 -8.85 5.25
N ALA A 209 2.26 -7.68 5.26
CA ALA A 209 0.82 -7.57 5.10
C ALA A 209 0.34 -8.18 3.78
N VAL A 210 -0.79 -8.89 3.85
CA VAL A 210 -1.41 -9.53 2.69
C VAL A 210 -2.90 -9.17 2.62
N GLY A 211 -3.36 -8.77 1.43
CA GLY A 211 -4.77 -8.49 1.19
C GLY A 211 -5.68 -9.64 1.64
N GLY A 212 -6.70 -9.31 2.44
CA GLY A 212 -7.64 -10.28 2.99
C GLY A 212 -7.15 -11.02 4.24
N ALA A 213 -5.94 -10.77 4.75
CA ALA A 213 -5.47 -11.35 6.00
C ALA A 213 -6.44 -11.03 7.16
N SER A 214 -6.79 -12.06 7.92
CA SER A 214 -7.61 -11.95 9.13
C SER A 214 -6.81 -12.41 10.35
N ALA A 215 -7.20 -11.96 11.54
CA ALA A 215 -6.66 -12.51 12.78
C ALA A 215 -7.26 -13.90 13.03
N ARG A 216 -8.59 -14.02 12.93
CA ARG A 216 -9.32 -15.28 13.00
C ARG A 216 -9.20 -15.93 11.63
N TRP A 217 -8.23 -16.83 11.49
CA TRP A 217 -8.10 -17.71 10.33
C TRP A 217 -9.49 -18.27 9.97
N HIS A 218 -9.82 -18.40 8.68
CA HIS A 218 -11.03 -19.04 8.10
C HIS A 218 -12.05 -18.17 7.33
N LEU A 219 -11.72 -17.03 6.71
CA LEU A 219 -12.78 -16.25 6.02
C LEU A 219 -12.59 -15.91 4.53
N TRP A 220 -11.38 -16.03 3.94
CA TRP A 220 -11.20 -15.63 2.54
C TRP A 220 -10.47 -16.67 1.66
N HIS A 221 -11.20 -17.22 0.69
CA HIS A 221 -10.72 -17.83 -0.56
C HIS A 221 -9.66 -18.95 -0.45
N GLY A 222 -9.46 -19.56 0.72
CA GLY A 222 -8.47 -20.62 0.91
C GLY A 222 -7.01 -20.17 0.72
N LEU A 223 -6.76 -18.86 0.79
CA LEU A 223 -5.43 -18.29 0.71
C LEU A 223 -4.73 -18.45 2.07
N PRO A 224 -3.46 -18.90 2.13
CA PRO A 224 -2.81 -19.30 3.37
C PRO A 224 -2.25 -18.12 4.19
N TYR A 225 -2.93 -16.96 4.19
CA TYR A 225 -2.42 -15.74 4.82
C TYR A 225 -3.33 -15.28 5.95
N SER A 226 -2.71 -15.07 7.11
CA SER A 226 -3.30 -14.53 8.32
C SER A 226 -2.24 -13.79 9.11
N PHE A 227 -2.69 -13.09 10.13
CA PHE A 227 -1.80 -12.46 11.09
C PHE A 227 -0.72 -13.41 11.65
N ASP A 228 -1.11 -14.66 11.98
CA ASP A 228 -0.15 -15.66 12.47
C ASP A 228 0.86 -16.10 11.40
N PHE A 229 0.44 -16.23 10.14
CA PHE A 229 1.34 -16.58 9.04
C PHE A 229 2.35 -15.46 8.76
N GLU A 230 1.91 -14.20 8.84
CA GLU A 230 2.79 -13.03 8.69
C GLU A 230 3.86 -13.00 9.78
N ILE A 231 3.46 -13.26 11.03
CA ILE A 231 4.38 -13.40 12.16
C ILE A 231 5.35 -14.57 11.94
N ASP A 232 4.87 -15.74 11.51
CA ASP A 232 5.74 -16.90 11.22
C ASP A 232 6.77 -16.58 10.15
N THR A 233 6.36 -15.88 9.09
CA THR A 233 7.23 -15.47 8.00
C THR A 233 8.29 -14.48 8.49
N TYR A 234 7.91 -13.52 9.33
CA TYR A 234 8.87 -12.60 9.96
C TYR A 234 9.88 -13.34 10.84
N LEU A 235 9.40 -14.21 11.75
CA LEU A 235 10.24 -14.94 12.69
C LEU A 235 11.19 -15.91 11.97
N PHE A 236 10.75 -16.50 10.86
CA PHE A 236 11.59 -17.38 10.04
C PHE A 236 12.72 -16.62 9.33
N ASN A 237 12.43 -15.42 8.82
CA ASN A 237 13.38 -14.64 8.02
C ASN A 237 14.36 -13.78 8.85
N ASN A 238 14.11 -13.61 10.14
CA ASN A 238 14.86 -12.68 10.98
C ASN A 238 15.48 -13.38 12.19
N GLU A 239 16.79 -13.20 12.37
CA GLU A 239 17.55 -13.79 13.48
C GLU A 239 17.07 -13.25 14.84
N PRO A 240 16.87 -14.11 15.87
CA PRO A 240 16.37 -13.68 17.18
C PRO A 240 17.20 -12.58 17.86
N SER A 241 18.51 -12.57 17.64
CA SER A 241 19.46 -11.68 18.33
C SER A 241 19.33 -10.20 17.98
N ILE A 242 18.68 -9.87 16.87
CA ILE A 242 18.53 -8.49 16.40
C ILE A 242 17.12 -7.93 16.59
N ARG A 243 16.13 -8.77 16.92
CA ARG A 243 14.69 -8.40 16.90
C ARG A 243 14.32 -7.28 17.88
N ASN A 244 15.14 -7.05 18.91
CA ASN A 244 14.99 -5.94 19.85
C ASN A 244 15.32 -4.56 19.24
N ARG A 245 15.86 -4.51 18.02
CA ARG A 245 16.06 -3.29 17.22
C ARG A 245 14.95 -3.07 16.19
N HIS A 246 13.92 -3.90 16.20
CA HIS A 246 12.81 -3.80 15.25
C HIS A 246 11.63 -3.05 15.86
N ILE A 247 10.83 -2.39 15.01
CA ILE A 247 9.49 -1.88 15.35
C ILE A 247 8.44 -2.66 14.56
N ALA A 248 7.41 -3.19 15.23
CA ALA A 248 6.26 -3.78 14.56
C ALA A 248 5.10 -2.79 14.44
N PHE A 249 4.76 -2.44 13.19
CA PHE A 249 3.51 -1.74 12.87
C PHE A 249 2.43 -2.78 12.56
N VAL A 250 1.29 -2.69 13.27
CA VAL A 250 0.21 -3.69 13.20
C VAL A 250 -1.11 -3.00 12.89
N LEU A 251 -1.72 -3.33 11.76
CA LEU A 251 -3.09 -2.93 11.37
C LEU A 251 -3.81 -4.15 10.80
N VAL A 252 -4.57 -4.85 11.64
CA VAL A 252 -5.27 -6.09 11.27
C VAL A 252 -6.60 -6.17 12.01
N GLY A 253 -7.59 -6.84 11.40
CA GLY A 253 -8.87 -7.14 12.05
C GLY A 253 -10.09 -6.82 11.20
N ALA A 254 -9.97 -5.99 10.17
CA ALA A 254 -11.12 -5.59 9.35
C ALA A 254 -11.78 -6.81 8.68
N ASN A 255 -10.98 -7.74 8.15
CA ASN A 255 -11.48 -8.96 7.50
C ASN A 255 -12.12 -9.97 8.47
N ASP A 256 -11.99 -9.78 9.78
CA ASP A 256 -12.67 -10.58 10.80
C ASP A 256 -14.14 -10.20 10.97
N TYR A 257 -14.57 -9.08 10.40
CA TYR A 257 -15.93 -8.56 10.47
C TYR A 257 -16.56 -8.55 9.07
N PRO A 258 -17.14 -9.69 8.62
CA PRO A 258 -17.95 -9.72 7.41
C PRO A 258 -18.96 -8.57 7.35
N MET A 259 -19.15 -8.00 6.17
CA MET A 259 -20.10 -6.89 5.93
C MET A 259 -21.54 -7.37 6.11
N GLN A 260 -22.02 -7.41 7.35
CA GLN A 260 -23.36 -7.87 7.73
C GLN A 260 -23.91 -7.12 8.95
N GLN A 261 -25.19 -7.36 9.25
CA GLN A 261 -25.82 -6.90 10.48
C GLN A 261 -25.41 -7.78 11.67
N TYR A 262 -25.06 -7.15 12.79
CA TYR A 262 -24.72 -7.81 14.04
C TYR A 262 -25.70 -7.42 15.15
N THR A 263 -25.91 -8.34 16.09
CA THR A 263 -26.50 -8.06 17.40
C THR A 263 -25.41 -7.65 18.40
N ASP A 264 -25.78 -6.94 19.47
CA ASP A 264 -24.82 -6.55 20.54
C ASP A 264 -24.05 -7.74 21.12
N LYS A 265 -24.70 -8.91 21.22
CA LYS A 265 -24.06 -10.14 21.68
C LYS A 265 -22.99 -10.61 20.69
N GLN A 266 -23.32 -10.67 19.40
CA GLN A 266 -22.35 -11.06 18.37
C GLN A 266 -21.19 -10.08 18.31
N ILE A 267 -21.43 -8.76 18.39
CA ILE A 267 -20.38 -7.73 18.43
C ILE A 267 -19.41 -8.01 19.57
N LYS A 268 -19.90 -8.31 20.78
CA LYS A 268 -19.02 -8.61 21.93
C LYS A 268 -18.22 -9.89 21.72
N GLU A 269 -18.88 -10.98 21.31
CA GLU A 269 -18.23 -12.29 21.13
C GLU A 269 -17.16 -12.25 20.04
N ILE A 270 -17.48 -11.68 18.88
CA ILE A 270 -16.59 -11.62 17.72
C ILE A 270 -15.37 -10.74 17.98
N THR A 271 -15.54 -9.61 18.67
CA THR A 271 -14.43 -8.69 18.98
C THR A 271 -13.52 -9.26 20.07
N ILE A 272 -14.06 -9.93 21.10
CA ILE A 272 -13.26 -10.64 22.10
C ILE A 272 -12.36 -11.69 21.45
N GLU A 273 -12.93 -12.50 20.56
CA GLU A 273 -12.18 -13.54 19.85
C GLU A 273 -11.06 -12.95 18.99
N THR A 274 -11.37 -11.95 18.16
CA THR A 274 -10.38 -11.27 17.30
C THR A 274 -9.25 -10.67 18.13
N ILE A 275 -9.57 -9.91 19.19
CA ILE A 275 -8.56 -9.25 20.02
C ILE A 275 -7.71 -10.24 20.81
N ASN A 276 -8.27 -11.37 21.25
CA ASN A 276 -7.49 -12.42 21.91
C ASN A 276 -6.43 -13.03 20.97
N ILE A 277 -6.76 -13.22 19.69
CA ILE A 277 -5.80 -13.74 18.70
C ILE A 277 -4.74 -12.68 18.35
N ILE A 278 -5.14 -11.41 18.19
CA ILE A 278 -4.19 -10.32 18.02
C ILE A 278 -3.23 -10.25 19.22
N ASN A 279 -3.75 -10.31 20.46
CA ASN A 279 -2.95 -10.36 21.67
C ASN A 279 -1.96 -11.54 21.65
N ALA A 280 -2.42 -12.74 21.29
CA ALA A 280 -1.56 -13.92 21.19
C ALA A 280 -0.43 -13.73 20.17
N GLY A 281 -0.71 -13.09 19.01
CA GLY A 281 0.31 -12.77 18.01
C GLY A 281 1.34 -11.74 18.51
N LEU A 282 0.89 -10.67 19.16
CA LEU A 282 1.80 -9.68 19.77
C LEU A 282 2.67 -10.30 20.87
N ASP A 283 2.09 -11.16 21.69
CA ASP A 283 2.81 -11.96 22.69
C ASP A 283 3.90 -12.85 22.08
N ARG A 284 3.66 -13.42 20.89
CA ARG A 284 4.66 -14.21 20.16
C ARG A 284 5.83 -13.34 19.71
N LEU A 285 5.55 -12.17 19.14
CA LEU A 285 6.59 -11.20 18.74
C LEU A 285 7.39 -10.70 19.95
N LEU A 286 6.71 -10.43 21.06
CA LEU A 286 7.34 -9.97 22.30
C LEU A 286 8.28 -11.03 22.88
N ARG A 287 7.82 -12.29 23.00
CA ARG A 287 8.68 -13.41 23.43
C ARG A 287 9.83 -13.69 22.46
N ALA A 288 9.64 -13.36 21.18
CA ALA A 288 10.66 -13.48 20.15
C ALA A 288 11.70 -12.35 20.18
N GLY A 289 11.49 -11.30 20.98
CA GLY A 289 12.44 -10.21 21.20
C GLY A 289 12.03 -8.85 20.60
N VAL A 290 10.88 -8.74 19.94
CA VAL A 290 10.37 -7.44 19.44
C VAL A 290 9.75 -6.67 20.60
N THR A 291 10.26 -5.48 20.91
CA THR A 291 9.85 -4.72 22.11
C THR A 291 9.24 -3.36 21.81
N ARG A 292 9.16 -2.98 20.53
CA ARG A 292 8.55 -1.72 20.07
C ARG A 292 7.41 -2.02 19.12
N PHE A 293 6.21 -1.54 19.45
CA PHE A 293 4.99 -1.76 18.70
C PHE A 293 4.27 -0.44 18.43
N VAL A 294 3.81 -0.29 17.20
CA VAL A 294 2.83 0.72 16.79
C VAL A 294 1.58 -0.03 16.33
N ILE A 295 0.52 0.07 17.10
CA ILE A 295 -0.71 -0.70 16.92
C ILE A 295 -1.80 0.27 16.52
N LEU A 296 -2.34 0.09 15.31
CA LEU A 296 -3.38 0.93 14.77
C LEU A 296 -4.75 0.30 15.08
N GLY A 297 -5.70 1.12 15.52
CA GLY A 297 -7.11 0.73 15.52
C GLY A 297 -7.63 0.52 14.10
N LEU A 298 -8.84 -0.03 13.98
CA LEU A 298 -9.52 -0.11 12.69
C LEU A 298 -10.17 1.24 12.33
N PRO A 299 -10.19 1.62 11.04
CA PRO A 299 -11.01 2.73 10.58
C PRO A 299 -12.50 2.37 10.71
N ASP A 300 -13.38 3.37 10.79
CA ASP A 300 -14.84 3.14 10.85
C ASP A 300 -15.33 2.39 9.59
N LEU A 301 -15.60 1.09 9.74
CA LEU A 301 -16.06 0.23 8.65
C LEU A 301 -17.48 0.62 8.19
N GLY A 302 -18.25 1.30 9.04
CA GLY A 302 -19.56 1.82 8.69
C GLY A 302 -19.54 2.99 7.72
N LEU A 303 -18.37 3.62 7.52
CA LEU A 303 -18.19 4.66 6.50
C LEU A 303 -17.94 4.11 5.09
N THR A 304 -17.62 2.81 4.96
CA THR A 304 -17.36 2.22 3.65
C THR A 304 -18.58 2.32 2.72
N PRO A 305 -18.38 2.53 1.40
CA PRO A 305 -19.47 2.48 0.44
C PRO A 305 -20.24 1.15 0.51
N LYS A 306 -19.55 0.03 0.75
CA LYS A 306 -20.19 -1.28 0.91
C LYS A 306 -21.17 -1.33 2.07
N ALA A 307 -20.80 -0.82 3.25
CA ALA A 307 -21.68 -0.78 4.41
C ALA A 307 -22.93 0.07 4.16
N ARG A 308 -22.80 1.16 3.40
CA ARG A 308 -23.93 1.99 2.95
C ARG A 308 -24.85 1.25 2.00
N GLN A 309 -24.29 0.64 0.95
CA GLN A 309 -25.04 -0.12 -0.05
C GLN A 309 -25.86 -1.26 0.60
N LEU A 310 -25.30 -1.89 1.62
CA LEU A 310 -25.95 -2.97 2.37
C LEU A 310 -26.86 -2.47 3.51
N HIS A 311 -26.94 -1.15 3.74
CA HIS A 311 -27.70 -0.54 4.84
C HIS A 311 -27.31 -1.03 6.25
N ILE A 312 -26.02 -1.30 6.46
CA ILE A 312 -25.45 -1.83 7.72
C ILE A 312 -24.46 -0.86 8.38
N THR A 313 -24.45 0.41 7.99
CA THR A 313 -23.48 1.42 8.48
C THR A 313 -23.38 1.45 10.00
N GLN A 314 -24.50 1.57 10.70
CA GLN A 314 -24.54 1.60 12.18
C GLN A 314 -23.99 0.31 12.80
N SER A 315 -24.28 -0.85 12.21
CA SER A 315 -23.79 -2.14 12.69
C SER A 315 -22.27 -2.24 12.54
N MET A 316 -21.76 -1.81 11.38
CA MET A 316 -20.33 -1.85 11.09
C MET A 316 -19.56 -0.84 11.94
N SER A 317 -20.08 0.37 12.15
CA SER A 317 -19.49 1.33 13.10
C SER A 317 -19.48 0.80 14.53
N ALA A 318 -20.55 0.09 14.95
CA ALA A 318 -20.64 -0.48 16.29
C ALA A 318 -19.61 -1.59 16.53
N VAL A 319 -19.43 -2.52 15.58
CA VAL A 319 -18.42 -3.60 15.73
C VAL A 319 -17.00 -3.03 15.68
N THR A 320 -16.72 -2.05 14.82
CA THR A 320 -15.42 -1.37 14.78
C THR A 320 -15.12 -0.64 16.09
N LYS A 321 -16.10 0.10 16.63
CA LYS A 321 -15.93 0.82 17.89
C LYS A 321 -15.64 -0.13 19.05
N GLU A 322 -16.30 -1.27 19.11
CA GLU A 322 -16.04 -2.28 20.13
C GLU A 322 -14.68 -2.97 19.94
N HIS A 323 -14.26 -3.26 18.71
CA HIS A 323 -12.89 -3.73 18.42
C HIS A 323 -11.86 -2.74 18.98
N ASN A 324 -11.96 -1.46 18.62
CA ASN A 324 -10.98 -0.45 19.04
C ASN A 324 -10.97 -0.26 20.55
N ARG A 325 -12.14 -0.31 21.21
CA ARG A 325 -12.22 -0.25 22.68
C ARG A 325 -11.46 -1.41 23.35
N GLN A 326 -11.60 -2.62 22.82
CA GLN A 326 -10.92 -3.79 23.36
C GLN A 326 -9.43 -3.80 23.01
N LEU A 327 -9.05 -3.33 21.82
CA LEU A 327 -7.65 -3.14 21.40
C LEU A 327 -6.93 -2.16 22.33
N VAL A 328 -7.51 -1.00 22.61
CA VAL A 328 -6.96 -0.03 23.57
C VAL A 328 -6.82 -0.67 24.95
N SER A 329 -7.84 -1.39 25.41
CA SER A 329 -7.78 -2.09 26.71
C SER A 329 -6.65 -3.13 26.76
N MET A 330 -6.35 -3.80 25.64
CA MET A 330 -5.23 -4.74 25.50
C MET A 330 -3.89 -4.01 25.56
N ILE A 331 -3.75 -2.89 24.85
CA ILE A 331 -2.52 -2.08 24.84
C ILE A 331 -2.22 -1.50 26.22
N GLU A 332 -3.23 -1.01 26.94
CA GLU A 332 -3.05 -0.51 28.31
C GLU A 332 -2.61 -1.62 29.28
N ARG A 333 -3.04 -2.87 29.07
CA ARG A 333 -2.52 -4.01 29.84
C ARG A 333 -1.05 -4.26 29.54
N TYR A 334 -0.61 -4.21 28.28
CA TYR A 334 0.82 -4.32 27.95
C TYR A 334 1.65 -3.22 28.60
N ARG A 335 1.20 -1.96 28.50
CA ARG A 335 1.85 -0.81 29.15
C ARG A 335 1.99 -1.02 30.66
N ALA A 336 0.93 -1.50 31.32
CA ALA A 336 0.96 -1.77 32.76
C ALA A 336 1.87 -2.96 33.13
N GLN A 337 1.82 -4.06 32.37
CA GLN A 337 2.63 -5.26 32.60
C GLN A 337 4.12 -5.03 32.40
N HIS A 338 4.48 -4.11 31.50
CA HIS A 338 5.87 -3.80 31.15
C HIS A 338 6.32 -2.40 31.60
N ALA A 339 5.65 -1.81 32.60
CA ALA A 339 5.93 -0.45 33.07
C ALA A 339 7.37 -0.23 33.58
N THR A 340 8.08 -1.30 33.96
CA THR A 340 9.49 -1.27 34.41
C THR A 340 10.50 -1.66 33.34
N SER A 341 10.03 -1.96 32.12
CA SER A 341 10.86 -2.30 30.95
C SER A 341 10.91 -1.12 29.98
N ASP A 342 11.93 -1.06 29.13
CA ASP A 342 12.01 -0.07 28.04
C ASP A 342 11.11 -0.42 26.83
N TYR A 343 10.06 -1.19 27.05
CA TYR A 343 9.16 -1.66 26.00
C TYR A 343 8.20 -0.55 25.59
N GLN A 344 7.97 -0.40 24.30
CA GLN A 344 7.18 0.69 23.75
C GLN A 344 5.94 0.15 23.05
N PHE A 345 4.77 0.59 23.50
CA PHE A 345 3.48 0.26 22.89
C PHE A 345 2.76 1.56 22.55
N HIS A 346 2.71 1.91 21.27
CA HIS A 346 2.05 3.10 20.75
C HIS A 346 0.72 2.72 20.12
N HIS A 347 -0.36 3.38 20.53
CA HIS A 347 -1.68 3.21 19.91
C HIS A 347 -1.95 4.40 18.99
N ILE A 348 -2.39 4.13 17.77
CA ILE A 348 -2.84 5.16 16.82
C ILE A 348 -4.30 4.91 16.48
N ASP A 349 -5.16 5.85 16.86
CA ASP A 349 -6.59 5.76 16.62
C ASP A 349 -6.93 6.37 15.25
N ILE A 350 -7.13 5.51 14.25
CA ILE A 350 -7.53 5.93 12.90
C ILE A 350 -9.06 5.94 12.70
N PHE A 351 -9.82 5.48 13.69
CA PHE A 351 -11.27 5.73 13.74
C PHE A 351 -11.52 7.21 14.05
N ASP A 352 -10.76 7.76 14.99
CA ASP A 352 -10.76 9.18 15.32
C ASP A 352 -10.35 10.02 14.10
N MET A 353 -9.30 9.63 13.38
CA MET A 353 -8.89 10.28 12.11
C MET A 353 -10.04 10.42 11.10
N LEU A 354 -10.81 9.33 10.87
CA LEU A 354 -11.96 9.39 9.96
C LEU A 354 -13.14 10.15 10.56
N SER A 355 -13.34 10.08 11.87
CA SER A 355 -14.39 10.84 12.56
C SER A 355 -14.12 12.36 12.46
N GLU A 356 -12.86 12.78 12.61
CA GLU A 356 -12.43 14.17 12.39
C GLU A 356 -12.64 14.59 10.93
N LEU A 357 -12.28 13.74 9.96
CA LEU A 357 -12.50 14.02 8.53
C LEU A 357 -13.98 14.19 8.18
N VAL A 358 -14.86 13.34 8.73
CA VAL A 358 -16.31 13.42 8.50
C VAL A 358 -16.94 14.64 9.18
N SER A 359 -16.43 15.04 10.35
CA SER A 359 -16.98 16.16 11.13
C SER A 359 -16.50 17.53 10.66
N ASP A 360 -15.23 17.66 10.26
CA ASP A 360 -14.65 18.90 9.73
C ASP A 360 -13.65 18.61 8.61
N GLN A 361 -14.20 18.24 7.45
CA GLN A 361 -13.45 17.95 6.24
C GLN A 361 -12.54 19.10 5.79
N SER A 362 -13.00 20.36 5.93
CA SER A 362 -12.23 21.53 5.52
C SER A 362 -11.00 21.74 6.41
N GLN A 363 -11.14 21.53 7.72
CA GLN A 363 -10.02 21.60 8.65
C GLN A 363 -9.00 20.49 8.39
N ILE A 364 -9.43 19.25 8.15
CA ILE A 364 -8.51 18.13 7.86
C ILE A 364 -7.79 18.35 6.53
N ASN A 365 -8.50 18.77 5.49
CA ASN A 365 -7.88 19.15 4.22
C ASN A 365 -6.86 20.27 4.40
N ALA A 366 -7.17 21.31 5.17
CA ALA A 366 -6.23 22.40 5.43
C ALA A 366 -4.99 21.96 6.24
N ARG A 367 -5.20 21.14 7.29
CA ARG A 367 -4.13 20.63 8.17
C ARG A 367 -3.13 19.76 7.42
N TYR A 368 -3.62 18.86 6.58
CA TYR A 368 -2.80 17.88 5.88
C TYR A 368 -2.49 18.26 4.44
N GLY A 369 -3.03 19.38 3.95
CA GLY A 369 -2.85 19.83 2.57
C GLY A 369 -3.44 18.82 1.58
N LEU A 370 -4.73 18.53 1.72
CA LEU A 370 -5.46 17.58 0.88
C LEU A 370 -6.67 18.27 0.25
N ALA A 371 -7.28 17.62 -0.74
CA ALA A 371 -8.47 18.11 -1.43
C ALA A 371 -9.57 17.04 -1.47
N ILE A 372 -9.75 16.28 -0.39
CA ILE A 372 -10.81 15.26 -0.32
C ILE A 372 -12.16 15.98 -0.31
N GLU A 373 -13.04 15.66 -1.25
CA GLU A 373 -14.38 16.23 -1.41
C GLU A 373 -15.47 15.20 -1.18
N ASN A 374 -15.30 13.98 -1.73
CA ASN A 374 -16.27 12.90 -1.67
C ASN A 374 -15.86 11.86 -0.62
N LEU A 375 -16.63 11.79 0.46
CA LEU A 375 -16.42 10.85 1.57
C LEU A 375 -17.25 9.56 1.45
N MET A 376 -18.10 9.44 0.43
CA MET A 376 -19.23 8.50 0.46
C MET A 376 -19.21 7.49 -0.68
N GLU A 377 -18.90 7.94 -1.89
CA GLU A 377 -18.94 7.10 -3.09
C GLU A 377 -17.53 6.65 -3.49
N PRO A 378 -17.38 5.43 -4.04
CA PRO A 378 -16.11 4.99 -4.57
C PRO A 378 -15.78 5.74 -5.86
N CYS A 379 -14.50 6.01 -6.09
CA CYS A 379 -14.07 6.56 -7.38
C CYS A 379 -14.18 5.52 -8.51
N TRP A 380 -13.95 4.25 -8.21
CA TRP A 380 -14.02 3.14 -9.15
C TRP A 380 -15.11 2.15 -8.75
N ASN A 381 -16.03 1.90 -9.68
CA ASN A 381 -17.20 1.03 -9.46
C ASN A 381 -16.98 -0.44 -9.86
N GLY A 382 -15.73 -0.83 -10.14
CA GLY A 382 -15.39 -2.22 -10.50
C GLY A 382 -15.14 -3.12 -9.29
N ASN A 383 -14.50 -4.28 -9.52
CA ASN A 383 -14.15 -5.23 -8.47
C ASN A 383 -12.70 -5.72 -8.61
N TYR A 384 -12.12 -6.18 -7.50
CA TYR A 384 -10.72 -6.63 -7.41
C TYR A 384 -10.33 -7.83 -8.30
N SER A 385 -11.29 -8.59 -8.83
CA SER A 385 -11.03 -9.83 -9.58
C SER A 385 -11.10 -9.69 -11.10
N THR A 386 -11.70 -8.62 -11.60
CA THR A 386 -11.87 -8.39 -13.04
C THR A 386 -11.12 -7.15 -13.48
N TYR A 387 -10.45 -7.22 -14.63
CA TYR A 387 -10.16 -5.99 -15.37
C TYR A 387 -11.51 -5.34 -15.70
N SER A 388 -11.66 -4.04 -15.49
CA SER A 388 -12.79 -3.27 -16.03
C SER A 388 -12.88 -3.57 -17.53
N THR A 389 -13.95 -4.25 -17.98
CA THR A 389 -14.04 -4.76 -19.35
C THR A 389 -15.08 -3.96 -20.11
N GLU A 390 -14.65 -2.85 -20.71
CA GLU A 390 -15.29 -2.36 -21.92
C GLU A 390 -14.29 -2.43 -23.08
N SER A 391 -14.63 -3.29 -24.02
CA SER A 391 -14.12 -3.38 -25.38
C SER A 391 -12.72 -3.97 -25.58
N VAL A 392 -12.69 -5.30 -25.80
CA VAL A 392 -11.70 -5.92 -26.68
C VAL A 392 -11.99 -5.47 -28.11
N ILE A 393 -11.60 -4.24 -28.47
CA ILE A 393 -11.45 -3.85 -29.86
C ILE A 393 -9.96 -3.77 -30.13
N ASN A 394 -9.45 -4.70 -30.95
CA ASN A 394 -8.07 -4.79 -31.42
C ASN A 394 -7.01 -5.25 -30.40
N GLY A 395 -7.34 -6.22 -29.52
CA GLY A 395 -6.31 -6.97 -28.77
C GLY A 395 -5.56 -6.18 -27.69
N GLY A 396 -5.95 -4.94 -27.40
CA GLY A 396 -5.48 -4.18 -26.24
C GLY A 396 -6.42 -4.37 -25.04
N VAL A 397 -5.86 -4.50 -23.85
CA VAL A 397 -6.62 -4.37 -22.59
C VAL A 397 -6.81 -2.88 -22.33
N THR A 398 -7.99 -2.34 -22.62
CA THR A 398 -8.41 -1.02 -22.14
C THR A 398 -9.11 -1.18 -20.81
N VAL A 399 -8.57 -0.56 -19.76
CA VAL A 399 -9.35 -0.27 -18.56
C VAL A 399 -10.56 0.55 -19.02
N ALA A 400 -11.78 0.14 -18.71
CA ALA A 400 -12.97 0.95 -18.96
C ALA A 400 -12.87 2.21 -18.10
N THR A 401 -12.22 3.24 -18.63
CA THR A 401 -12.05 4.53 -17.96
C THR A 401 -13.39 5.20 -17.65
N THR A 402 -14.48 4.71 -18.24
CA THR A 402 -15.88 5.06 -17.94
C THR A 402 -16.31 4.67 -16.52
N GLU A 403 -15.63 3.72 -15.88
CA GLU A 403 -15.94 3.24 -14.52
C GLU A 403 -15.11 3.93 -13.43
N ILE A 404 -14.13 4.77 -13.79
CA ILE A 404 -13.24 5.50 -12.87
C ILE A 404 -13.62 6.99 -12.89
N CYS A 405 -13.75 7.59 -11.72
CA CYS A 405 -14.07 9.00 -11.57
C CYS A 405 -12.96 9.92 -12.14
N ALA A 406 -13.33 11.13 -12.54
CA ALA A 406 -12.40 12.07 -13.17
C ALA A 406 -11.30 12.59 -12.23
N TYR A 407 -11.58 12.65 -10.92
CA TYR A 407 -10.69 13.19 -9.89
C TYR A 407 -10.58 12.21 -8.70
N PRO A 408 -9.83 11.09 -8.85
CA PRO A 408 -9.61 10.15 -7.76
C PRO A 408 -9.02 10.79 -6.51
N GLU A 409 -8.23 11.85 -6.69
CA GLU A 409 -7.59 12.60 -5.61
C GLU A 409 -8.59 13.29 -4.66
N HIS A 410 -9.83 13.53 -5.13
CA HIS A 410 -10.90 14.14 -4.34
C HIS A 410 -11.80 13.12 -3.65
N HIS A 411 -11.53 11.82 -3.77
CA HIS A 411 -12.34 10.76 -3.16
C HIS A 411 -11.63 10.15 -1.97
N LEU A 412 -12.38 9.82 -0.92
CA LEU A 412 -11.89 9.01 0.22
C LEU A 412 -11.71 7.55 -0.21
N PHE A 413 -12.63 7.02 -1.01
CA PHE A 413 -12.69 5.62 -1.38
C PHE A 413 -12.30 5.40 -2.85
N TRP A 414 -11.41 4.45 -3.07
CA TRP A 414 -11.07 3.97 -4.41
C TRP A 414 -12.13 3.01 -4.92
N ASP A 415 -12.43 1.96 -4.16
CA ASP A 415 -13.48 0.98 -4.44
C ASP A 415 -14.49 0.93 -3.28
N GLU A 416 -15.40 -0.05 -3.27
CA GLU A 416 -16.45 -0.15 -2.25
C GLU A 416 -15.94 -0.40 -0.81
N MET A 417 -14.65 -0.72 -0.63
CA MET A 417 -14.02 -1.04 0.66
C MET A 417 -12.79 -0.18 0.95
N HIS A 418 -11.95 0.07 -0.07
CA HIS A 418 -10.57 0.52 0.12
C HIS A 418 -10.38 2.01 -0.16
N PRO A 419 -9.45 2.66 0.55
CA PRO A 419 -9.16 4.07 0.39
C PRO A 419 -8.41 4.39 -0.90
N THR A 420 -8.54 5.62 -1.36
CA THR A 420 -7.68 6.19 -2.42
C THR A 420 -6.26 6.42 -1.92
N GLN A 421 -5.35 6.73 -2.85
CA GLN A 421 -4.02 7.22 -2.52
C GLN A 421 -4.07 8.45 -1.60
N THR A 422 -4.94 9.43 -1.86
CA THR A 422 -5.08 10.63 -1.01
C THR A 422 -5.46 10.26 0.43
N ALA A 423 -6.27 9.23 0.61
CA ALA A 423 -6.64 8.74 1.93
C ALA A 423 -5.52 7.94 2.61
N HIS A 424 -4.71 7.18 1.86
CA HIS A 424 -3.45 6.62 2.37
C HIS A 424 -2.44 7.72 2.74
N ASP A 425 -2.42 8.83 2.00
CA ASP A 425 -1.58 9.98 2.27
C ASP A 425 -1.98 10.67 3.58
N LEU A 426 -3.29 10.84 3.80
CA LEU A 426 -3.85 11.26 5.09
C LEU A 426 -3.39 10.33 6.22
N LEU A 427 -3.58 9.01 6.04
CA LEU A 427 -3.23 8.02 7.06
C LEU A 427 -1.74 8.08 7.42
N TYR A 428 -0.85 8.11 6.43
CA TYR A 428 0.59 8.21 6.64
C TYR A 428 0.96 9.50 7.40
N ARG A 429 0.39 10.67 7.01
CA ARG A 429 0.66 11.94 7.69
C ARG A 429 0.12 11.97 9.11
N TYR A 430 -1.07 11.41 9.33
CA TYR A 430 -1.68 11.25 10.64
C TYR A 430 -0.83 10.36 11.55
N ILE A 431 -0.36 9.21 11.05
CA ILE A 431 0.55 8.31 11.80
C ILE A 431 1.82 9.05 12.22
N ARG A 432 2.47 9.76 11.28
CA ARG A 432 3.66 10.56 11.58
C ARG A 432 3.40 11.60 12.66
N GLU A 433 2.29 12.31 12.56
CA GLU A 433 1.91 13.31 13.56
C GLU A 433 1.71 12.68 14.95
N LYS A 434 0.98 11.56 15.05
CA LYS A 434 0.75 10.86 16.31
C LYS A 434 2.02 10.25 16.90
N LEU A 435 3.01 9.94 16.07
CA LEU A 435 4.34 9.50 16.49
C LEU A 435 5.32 10.66 16.76
N GLY A 436 4.90 11.91 16.55
CA GLY A 436 5.77 13.08 16.74
C GLY A 436 6.89 13.21 15.68
N ILE A 437 6.73 12.57 14.52
CA ILE A 437 7.69 12.60 13.41
C ILE A 437 7.45 13.86 12.57
N LYS A 438 8.45 14.75 12.54
CA LYS A 438 8.40 15.99 11.76
C LYS A 438 8.78 15.71 10.30
N ALA A 439 8.24 16.50 9.38
CA ALA A 439 8.76 16.58 8.01
C ALA A 439 9.42 17.92 7.74
N HIS A 440 10.39 17.86 6.84
CA HIS A 440 10.96 18.97 6.13
C HIS A 440 10.59 18.84 4.66
N THR A 441 9.94 19.87 4.12
CA THR A 441 9.64 19.91 2.68
C THR A 441 10.91 20.24 1.91
N THR A 442 11.31 19.38 1.00
CA THR A 442 12.35 19.73 0.01
C THR A 442 11.73 20.65 -1.04
N ARG A 443 12.45 21.70 -1.47
CA ARG A 443 11.95 22.60 -2.52
C ARG A 443 12.45 22.11 -3.89
N ASP A 444 11.51 21.86 -4.80
CA ASP A 444 11.72 21.63 -6.24
C ASP A 444 12.60 20.42 -6.60
N GLU A 445 12.48 19.33 -5.82
CA GLU A 445 13.12 18.04 -6.09
C GLU A 445 12.19 17.06 -6.81
N ILE A 446 12.78 16.14 -7.57
CA ILE A 446 12.09 15.07 -8.30
C ILE A 446 12.76 13.75 -7.97
N GLU A 447 11.98 12.80 -7.48
CA GLU A 447 12.40 11.43 -7.22
C GLU A 447 11.65 10.45 -8.13
N VAL A 448 12.28 9.31 -8.38
CA VAL A 448 11.70 8.21 -9.16
C VAL A 448 11.57 7.03 -8.22
N CYS A 449 10.33 6.64 -7.92
CA CYS A 449 9.98 5.58 -6.98
C CYS A 449 9.40 4.35 -7.70
#